data_AF-A0AAU8CX12-F1
#
_entry.id   AF-A0AAU8CX12-F1
#
_cell.length_a   1.000
_cell.length_b   1.000
_cell.length_c   1.000
_cell.angle_alpha   90.00
_cell.angle_beta   90.00
_cell.angle_gamma   90.00
#
_symmetry.space_group_name_H-M   'P 1'
#
loop_
_entity.id
_entity.type
_entity.pdbx_description
1 polymer ?
#
loop_
_entity_poly.entity_id
_entity_poly.type
_entity_poly.pdbx_seq_one_letter_code
_entity_poly.pdbx_strand_id
1 'polypeptide(L)' 'MTETRDTLDELLSDPLIKLVMERDRVRPDEVRMLLERARDRGERLRVPPAHLIAKTRLQQGWCV' A
#
# COMPACT_ATOMS: atom_id res chain seq x y z
N MET A 1 -14.51 -4.09 -1.90
CA MET A 1 -13.56 -4.74 -0.97
C MET A 1 -13.38 -3.84 0.25
N THR A 2 -14.26 -3.99 1.23
CA THR A 2 -14.28 -3.26 2.51
C THR A 2 -13.72 -4.09 3.67
N GLU A 3 -13.66 -5.42 3.52
CA GLU A 3 -13.11 -6.37 4.52
C GLU A 3 -11.70 -6.02 5.02
N THR A 4 -10.87 -5.36 4.20
CA THR A 4 -9.50 -4.99 4.61
C THR A 4 -9.46 -3.84 5.62
N ARG A 5 -10.49 -2.96 5.64
CA ARG A 5 -10.57 -1.87 6.64
C ARG A 5 -11.11 -2.39 7.96
N ASP A 6 -12.12 -3.26 7.91
CA ASP A 6 -12.69 -3.87 9.10
C ASP A 6 -11.63 -4.70 9.85
N THR A 7 -10.79 -5.44 9.12
CA THR A 7 -9.65 -6.19 9.70
C THR A 7 -8.52 -5.30 10.22
N LEU A 8 -8.23 -4.15 9.59
CA LEU A 8 -7.25 -3.20 10.12
C LEU A 8 -7.73 -2.58 11.44
N ASP A 9 -8.99 -2.15 11.49
CA ASP A 9 -9.54 -1.52 12.69
C ASP A 9 -9.66 -2.52 13.85
N GLU A 10 -9.90 -3.80 13.59
CA GLU A 10 -9.79 -4.88 14.58
C GLU A 10 -8.36 -5.00 15.12
N LEU A 11 -7.35 -5.06 14.23
CA LEU A 11 -5.93 -5.12 14.62
C LEU A 11 -5.47 -3.90 15.41
N LEU A 12 -5.85 -2.69 14.98
CA LEU A 12 -5.50 -1.45 15.70
C LEU A 12 -6.28 -1.30 17.02
N SER A 13 -7.35 -2.06 17.19
CA SER A 13 -8.13 -2.10 18.43
C SER A 13 -7.60 -3.12 19.43
N ASP A 14 -6.82 -4.10 18.97
CA ASP A 14 -6.24 -5.16 19.79
C ASP A 14 -5.33 -4.60 20.92
N PRO A 15 -5.48 -5.09 22.17
CA PRO A 15 -4.71 -4.59 23.30
C PRO A 15 -3.20 -4.79 23.18
N LEU A 16 -2.76 -5.93 22.63
CA LEU A 16 -1.34 -6.23 22.46
C LEU A 16 -0.73 -5.30 21.40
N ILE A 17 -1.45 -5.08 20.31
CA ILE A 17 -1.02 -4.14 19.26
C ILE A 17 -0.90 -2.72 19.83
N LYS A 18 -1.90 -2.24 20.59
CA LYS A 18 -1.83 -0.90 21.21
C LYS A 18 -0.60 -0.72 22.10
N LEU A 19 -0.25 -1.72 22.91
CA LEU A 19 0.95 -1.67 23.75
C LEU A 19 2.23 -1.53 22.92
N VAL A 20 2.33 -2.26 21.81
CA VAL A 20 3.48 -2.16 20.89
C VAL A 20 3.54 -0.78 20.23
N MET A 21 2.39 -0.25 19.82
CA MET A 21 2.30 1.08 19.23
C MET A 21 2.70 2.17 20.21
N GLU A 22 2.25 2.11 21.47
CA GLU A 22 2.65 3.04 22.51
C GLU A 22 4.16 2.99 22.79
N ARG A 23 4.73 1.77 22.90
CA ARG A 23 6.17 1.57 23.06
C ARG A 23 6.98 2.25 21.95
N ASP A 24 6.51 2.10 20.71
CA ASP A 24 7.18 2.61 19.51
C ASP A 24 6.74 4.03 19.15
N ARG A 25 5.89 4.66 19.99
CA ARG A 25 5.33 6.02 19.81
C ARG A 25 4.56 6.21 18.49
N VAL A 26 3.88 5.16 18.03
CA VAL A 26 3.07 5.17 16.82
C VAL A 26 1.60 5.37 17.19
N ARG A 27 0.89 6.24 16.45
CA ARG A 27 -0.56 6.41 16.63
C ARG A 27 -1.37 5.58 15.62
N PRO A 28 -2.51 4.99 16.01
CA PRO A 28 -3.41 4.28 15.09
C PRO A 28 -3.79 5.10 13.85
N ASP A 29 -4.06 6.39 14.04
CA ASP A 29 -4.44 7.29 12.94
C ASP A 29 -3.32 7.49 11.92
N GLU A 30 -2.05 7.48 12.35
CA GLU A 30 -0.92 7.56 11.43
C GLU A 30 -0.83 6.29 10.57
N VAL A 31 -1.04 5.12 11.17
CA VAL A 31 -1.03 3.84 10.42
C VAL A 31 -2.14 3.83 9.36
N ARG A 32 -3.36 4.25 9.72
CA ARG A 32 -4.48 4.38 8.78
C ARG A 32 -4.13 5.32 7.62
N MET A 33 -3.59 6.49 7.94
CA MET A 33 -3.21 7.49 6.93
C MET A 33 -2.11 6.97 5.99
N LEU A 34 -1.10 6.29 6.52
CA LEU A 34 0.00 5.73 5.72
C LEU A 34 -0.49 4.62 4.80
N LEU A 35 -1.37 3.74 5.28
CA LEU A 35 -1.94 2.67 4.47
C LEU A 35 -2.79 3.23 3.32
N GLU A 36 -3.63 4.22 3.59
CA GLU A 36 -4.45 4.88 2.56
C GLU A 36 -3.56 5.50 1.48
N ARG A 37 -2.50 6.22 1.88
CA ARG A 37 -1.51 6.77 0.93
C ARG A 37 -0.80 5.69 0.11
N ALA A 38 -0.50 4.54 0.70
CA ALA A 38 0.12 3.43 -0.01
C ALA A 38 -0.85 2.82 -1.04
N ARG A 39 -2.12 2.69 -0.69
CA ARG A 39 -3.19 2.23 -1.59
C ARG A 39 -3.36 3.18 -2.78
N ASP A 40 -3.45 4.47 -2.51
CA ASP A 40 -3.52 5.52 -3.54
C ASP A 40 -2.31 5.47 -4.49
N ARG A 41 -1.11 5.25 -3.95
CA ARG A 41 0.10 5.08 -4.76
C ARG A 41 0.03 3.83 -5.64
N GLY A 42 -0.42 2.70 -5.10
CA GLY A 42 -0.58 1.47 -5.88
C GLY A 42 -1.59 1.63 -7.02
N GLU A 43 -2.66 2.39 -6.79
CA GLU A 43 -3.66 2.68 -7.83
C GLU A 43 -3.16 3.67 -8.88
N ARG A 44 -2.45 4.73 -8.47
CA ARG A 44 -1.83 5.70 -9.40
C ARG A 44 -0.67 5.12 -10.19
N LEU A 45 0.14 4.28 -9.56
CA LEU A 45 1.31 3.63 -10.16
C LEU A 45 0.96 2.27 -10.74
N ARG A 46 -0.21 2.13 -11.39
CA ARG A 46 -0.51 1.01 -12.28
C ARG A 46 0.37 1.09 -13.54
N VAL A 47 1.68 1.07 -13.34
CA VAL A 47 2.63 0.79 -14.41
C VAL A 47 2.47 -0.68 -14.79
N PRO A 48 2.38 -1.00 -16.09
CA PRO A 48 2.39 -2.37 -16.53
C PRO A 48 3.64 -3.08 -15.99
N PRO A 49 3.57 -4.39 -15.69
CA PRO A 49 4.75 -5.19 -15.40
C PRO A 49 5.89 -4.91 -16.38
N ALA A 50 7.14 -4.94 -15.91
CA ALA A 50 8.31 -4.56 -16.71
C ALA A 50 8.39 -5.29 -18.06
N HIS A 51 7.93 -6.55 -18.13
CA HIS A 51 7.89 -7.32 -19.37
C HIS A 51 6.89 -6.78 -20.41
N LEU A 52 5.79 -6.15 -19.99
CA LEU A 52 4.85 -5.48 -20.91
C LEU A 52 5.42 -4.15 -21.42
N ILE A 53 6.15 -3.42 -20.57
CA ILE A 53 6.82 -2.18 -20.96
C ILE A 53 7.92 -2.48 -22.00
N ALA A 54 8.72 -3.52 -21.77
CA ALA A 54 9.77 -3.96 -22.70
C ALA A 54 9.19 -4.35 -24.07
N LYS A 55 8.12 -5.16 -24.09
CA LYS A 55 7.46 -5.58 -25.34
C LYS A 55 6.91 -4.38 -26.11
N THR A 56 6.26 -3.44 -25.43
CA THR A 56 5.70 -2.23 -26.05
C THR A 56 6.79 -1.33 -26.62
N ARG A 57 7.91 -1.14 -25.92
CA ARG A 57 9.05 -0.35 -26.43
C ARG A 57 9.71 -0.97 -27.66
N LEU A 58 9.90 -2.28 -27.66
CA LEU A 58 10.41 -3.03 -28.83
C LEU A 58 9.49 -2.85 -30.04
N GLN A 59 8.17 -2.95 -29.84
CA GLN A 59 7.19 -2.75 -30.92
C GLN A 59 7.16 -1.31 -31.45
N GLN A 60 7.45 -0.31 -30.60
CA GLN A 60 7.45 1.10 -30.99
C GLN A 60 8.83 1.63 -31.44
N GLY A 61 9.86 0.77 -31.47
CA GLY A 61 11.21 1.15 -31.92
C GLY A 61 11.93 2.12 -30.98
N TRP A 62 11.54 2.17 -29.71
CA TRP A 62 12.11 3.09 -28.70
C TRP A 62 13.34 2.53 -27.98
N CYS A 63 13.80 1.35 -28.39
CA CYS A 63 15.06 0.76 -27.97
C CYS A 63 15.93 0.60 -29.21
N VAL A 64 17.12 1.23 -29.19
CA VAL A 64 18.20 1.03 -30.17
C VAL A 64 19.15 -0.02 -29.63
#